data_AF-A0A538RQV2-F1
#
_entry.id   AF-A0A538RQV2-F1
#
_cell.length_a   1.000
_cell.length_b   1.000
_cell.length_c   1.000
_cell.angle_alpha   90.00
_cell.angle_beta   90.00
_cell.angle_gamma   90.00
#
_symmetry.space_group_name_H-M   'P 1'
#
loop_
_entity.id
_entity.type
_entity.pdbx_description
1 polymer ?
#
loop_
_entity_poly.entity_id
_entity_poly.type
_entity_poly.pdbx_seq_one_letter_code
_entity_poly.pdbx_strand_id
1 'polypeptide(L)'
;MADNHALRDASRPTFHVSRCFTMLTCGCGRWMHTEGIEERSYDDGTPQWFIRTECCGCGLKVGTDVPAGQPGGLVDRVMWTDDAIHLLDRMPPYLALLVRGEVEQDVGVRGERVITYDTLLRPRTGERIEWEPEAERRLDKVPAPVRAMARIELERTAADRDETRITVALMEEVKARYFGMGARKT
;
A
#
# COMPACT_ATOMS: atom_id res chain seq x y z
N MET A 1 -11.06 56.80 21.22
CA MET A 1 -10.69 55.97 22.39
C MET A 1 -11.62 54.77 22.32
N ALA A 2 -11.23 53.67 21.66
CA ALA A 2 -10.39 52.59 22.21
C ALA A 2 -11.09 52.01 23.47
N ASP A 3 -11.49 50.74 23.58
CA ASP A 3 -10.80 49.53 23.13
C ASP A 3 -11.76 48.37 22.87
N ASN A 4 -11.38 47.58 21.87
CA ASN A 4 -11.95 46.31 21.47
C ASN A 4 -10.94 45.25 21.92
N HIS A 5 -11.20 44.49 22.99
CA HIS A 5 -10.35 43.36 23.37
C HIS A 5 -11.19 42.09 23.50
N ALA A 6 -11.15 41.33 22.41
CA ALA A 6 -11.75 40.02 22.27
C ALA A 6 -11.15 39.04 23.28
N LEU A 7 -12.05 38.37 24.00
CA LEU A 7 -11.79 37.17 24.77
C LEU A 7 -11.18 36.09 23.86
N ARG A 8 -9.92 35.76 24.10
CA ARG A 8 -9.29 34.56 23.55
C ARG A 8 -9.68 33.37 24.42
N ASP A 9 -10.67 32.64 23.94
CA ASP A 9 -11.08 31.35 24.48
C ASP A 9 -9.92 30.34 24.29
N ALA A 10 -9.36 29.91 25.41
CA ALA A 10 -8.30 28.92 25.46
C ALA A 10 -8.92 27.52 25.36
N SER A 11 -9.20 27.07 24.15
CA SER A 11 -9.59 25.67 23.89
C SER A 11 -8.41 24.74 24.18
N ARG A 12 -8.34 24.26 25.42
CA ARG A 12 -7.50 23.12 25.82
C ARG A 12 -7.99 21.86 25.07
N PRO A 13 -7.16 21.18 24.28
CA PRO A 13 -7.54 19.87 23.78
C PRO A 13 -7.49 18.87 24.95
N THR A 14 -8.63 18.23 25.19
CA THR A 14 -8.80 17.07 26.05
C THR A 14 -7.83 15.96 25.64
N PHE A 15 -6.91 15.62 26.54
CA PHE A 15 -6.04 14.46 26.40
C PHE A 15 -6.88 13.17 26.53
N HIS A 16 -7.25 12.59 25.40
CA HIS A 16 -7.47 11.16 25.33
C HIS A 16 -6.14 10.46 25.63
N VAL A 17 -6.19 9.32 26.32
CA VAL A 17 -5.04 8.45 26.63
C VAL A 17 -4.48 7.89 25.32
N SER A 18 -3.71 8.72 24.62
CA SER A 18 -2.96 8.38 23.44
C SER A 18 -1.75 7.59 23.89
N ARG A 19 -1.55 6.41 23.30
CA ARG A 19 -0.26 5.71 23.34
C ARG A 19 0.85 6.76 23.19
N CYS A 20 1.76 6.84 24.15
CA CYS A 20 2.93 7.74 24.06
C CYS A 20 3.77 7.28 22.87
N PHE A 21 3.55 7.89 21.72
CA PHE A 21 4.43 7.76 20.56
C PHE A 21 5.63 8.66 20.80
N THR A 22 6.83 8.10 20.76
CA THR A 22 8.08 8.86 20.79
C THR A 22 8.18 9.64 19.47
N MET A 23 7.62 10.84 19.43
CA MET A 23 7.74 11.74 18.29
C MET A 23 9.15 12.33 18.25
N LEU A 24 9.75 12.37 17.07
CA LEU A 24 11.02 13.07 16.90
C LEU A 24 10.87 14.55 17.19
N THR A 25 11.82 15.07 17.95
CA THR A 25 11.88 16.49 18.31
C THR A 25 13.09 17.12 17.64
N CYS A 26 12.88 18.27 17.04
CA CYS A 26 13.93 19.11 16.51
C CYS A 26 14.67 19.80 17.68
N GLY A 27 15.92 20.20 17.47
CA GLY A 27 16.69 21.01 18.44
C GLY A 27 16.03 22.35 18.81
N CYS A 28 15.05 22.83 18.04
CA CYS A 28 14.24 24.00 18.40
C CYS A 28 13.09 23.70 19.39
N GLY A 29 12.94 22.44 19.83
CA GLY A 29 11.92 21.99 20.78
C GLY A 29 10.55 21.69 20.18
N ARG A 30 10.38 21.84 18.85
CA ARG A 30 9.15 21.43 18.14
C ARG A 30 9.29 20.04 17.52
N TRP A 31 8.18 19.36 17.36
CA TRP A 31 8.13 18.03 16.74
C TRP A 31 8.44 18.07 15.23
N MET A 32 8.93 16.94 14.72
CA MET A 32 9.23 16.68 13.31
C MET A 32 8.10 15.87 12.69
N HIS A 33 7.62 16.33 11.53
CA HIS A 33 6.58 15.71 10.72
C HIS A 33 7.22 14.93 9.55
N THR A 34 6.69 13.76 9.19
CA THR A 34 7.08 12.96 8.03
C THR A 34 6.57 13.54 6.70
N GLU A 35 7.41 14.22 5.94
CA GLU A 35 7.03 14.80 4.64
C GLU A 35 6.75 13.71 3.58
N GLY A 36 7.61 12.69 3.49
CA GLY A 36 7.51 11.67 2.45
C GLY A 36 8.41 10.47 2.73
N ILE A 37 8.15 9.38 2.00
CA ILE A 37 8.88 8.11 2.14
C ILE A 37 9.15 7.58 0.74
N GLU A 38 10.42 7.51 0.35
CA GLU A 38 10.84 6.85 -0.90
C GLU A 38 11.23 5.41 -0.61
N GLU A 39 10.76 4.47 -1.44
CA GLU A 39 11.22 3.09 -1.40
C GLU A 39 12.50 2.98 -2.25
N ARG A 40 13.58 2.50 -1.63
CA ARG A 40 14.88 2.31 -2.26
C ARG A 40 15.34 0.87 -2.13
N SER A 41 16.13 0.42 -3.09
CA SER A 41 16.86 -0.85 -3.01
C SER A 41 18.35 -0.56 -3.21
N TYR A 42 19.19 -0.96 -2.26
CA TYR A 42 20.64 -0.90 -2.45
C TYR A 42 21.12 -1.99 -3.41
N ASP A 43 22.39 -1.93 -3.83
CA ASP A 43 23.00 -2.89 -4.75
C ASP A 43 22.93 -4.35 -4.27
N ASP A 44 22.75 -4.57 -2.96
CA ASP A 44 22.56 -5.88 -2.33
C ASP A 44 21.11 -6.40 -2.37
N GLY A 45 20.19 -5.62 -2.96
CA GLY A 45 18.77 -5.93 -3.04
C GLY A 45 18.02 -5.75 -1.71
N THR A 46 18.65 -5.19 -0.67
CA THR A 46 17.94 -4.93 0.60
C THR A 46 17.01 -3.73 0.44
N PRO A 47 15.71 -3.89 0.74
CA PRO A 47 14.77 -2.78 0.68
C PRO A 47 15.03 -1.83 1.86
N GLN A 48 15.18 -0.56 1.54
CA GLN A 48 15.33 0.53 2.49
C GLN A 48 14.30 1.63 2.19
N TRP A 49 13.92 2.36 3.21
CA TRP A 49 13.06 3.53 3.08
C TRP A 49 13.88 4.77 3.38
N PHE A 50 13.84 5.74 2.47
CA PHE A 50 14.36 7.06 2.74
C PHE A 50 13.22 7.95 3.22
N ILE A 51 13.20 8.19 4.54
CA ILE A 51 12.16 8.96 5.20
C ILE A 51 12.61 10.41 5.28
N ARG A 52 11.83 11.32 4.68
CA ARG A 52 12.00 12.76 4.80
C ARG A 52 11.11 13.29 5.91
N THR A 53 11.69 14.08 6.79
CA THR A 53 10.99 14.75 7.89
C THR A 53 11.27 16.25 7.88
N GLU A 54 10.31 17.05 8.31
CA GLU A 54 10.40 18.49 8.41
C GLU A 54 9.97 18.97 9.80
N CYS A 55 10.72 19.90 10.38
CA CYS A 55 10.34 20.53 11.63
C CYS A 55 9.18 21.50 11.43
N CYS A 56 8.09 21.31 12.18
CA CYS A 56 6.93 22.22 12.13
C CYS A 56 7.20 23.63 12.73
N GLY A 57 8.44 23.93 13.13
CA GLY A 57 8.81 25.17 13.82
C GLY A 57 9.78 26.00 13.00
N CYS A 58 10.95 25.43 12.74
CA CYS A 58 12.01 26.11 12.00
C CYS A 58 12.16 25.65 10.54
N GLY A 59 11.38 24.67 10.08
CA GLY A 59 11.46 24.15 8.71
C GLY A 59 12.70 23.30 8.41
N LEU A 60 13.44 22.86 9.44
CA LEU A 60 14.59 21.96 9.26
C LEU A 60 14.13 20.67 8.59
N LYS A 61 14.71 20.34 7.43
CA LYS A 61 14.47 19.08 6.73
C LYS A 61 15.57 18.08 7.04
N VAL A 62 15.19 16.86 7.40
CA VAL A 62 16.09 15.74 7.70
C VAL A 62 15.64 14.52 6.93
N GLY A 63 16.54 13.95 6.14
CA GLY A 63 16.35 12.66 5.47
C GLY A 63 17.13 11.57 6.20
N THR A 64 16.53 10.42 6.40
CA THR A 64 17.21 9.25 6.99
C THR A 64 16.84 7.99 6.22
N ASP A 65 17.83 7.17 5.93
CA ASP A 65 17.61 5.81 5.44
C ASP A 65 17.33 4.88 6.63
N VAL A 66 16.29 4.07 6.53
CA VAL A 66 15.93 3.03 7.49
C VAL A 66 15.65 1.72 6.77
N PRO A 67 15.86 0.55 7.41
CA PRO A 67 15.43 -0.71 6.84
C PRO A 67 13.91 -0.71 6.58
N ALA A 68 13.49 -1.26 5.44
CA ALA A 68 12.08 -1.35 5.12
C ALA A 68 11.31 -2.14 6.20
N GLY A 69 10.11 -1.66 6.56
CA GLY A 69 9.29 -2.27 7.62
C GLY A 69 9.61 -1.81 9.04
N GLN A 70 10.67 -1.02 9.26
CA GLN A 70 10.97 -0.39 10.54
C GLN A 70 10.93 1.15 10.43
N PRO A 71 9.74 1.75 10.26
CA PRO A 71 9.61 3.21 10.19
C PRO A 71 9.98 3.91 11.51
N GLY A 72 10.18 3.18 12.60
CA GLY A 72 10.46 3.74 13.92
C GLY A 72 9.41 4.76 14.37
N GLY A 73 9.82 5.73 15.19
CA GLY A 73 9.02 6.90 15.55
C GLY A 73 9.05 8.02 14.49
N LEU A 74 9.59 7.74 13.28
CA LEU A 74 9.73 8.72 12.20
C LEU A 74 8.43 9.01 11.47
N VAL A 75 7.44 8.11 11.58
CA VAL A 75 6.16 8.19 10.88
C VAL A 75 5.03 8.63 11.83
N ASP A 76 4.60 9.89 11.69
CA ASP A 76 3.62 10.51 12.60
C ASP A 76 2.17 10.04 12.38
N ARG A 77 1.85 9.57 11.16
CA ARG A 77 0.49 9.21 10.72
C ARG A 77 0.51 8.07 9.70
N VAL A 78 -0.67 7.63 9.24
CA VAL A 78 -0.72 6.74 8.06
C VAL A 78 -0.16 7.51 6.85
N MET A 79 0.86 6.97 6.23
CA MET A 79 1.57 7.56 5.10
C MET A 79 1.56 6.60 3.92
N TRP A 80 1.36 7.16 2.73
CA TRP A 80 1.62 6.48 1.48
C TRP A 80 3.07 6.78 1.07
N THR A 81 3.80 5.77 0.61
CA THR A 81 5.12 5.99 0.00
C THR A 81 4.96 6.73 -1.33
N ASP A 82 6.03 7.40 -1.75
CA ASP A 82 6.07 8.17 -3.00
C ASP A 82 5.78 7.24 -4.19
N ASP A 83 6.31 6.02 -4.17
CA ASP A 83 6.07 5.00 -5.20
C ASP A 83 4.61 4.53 -5.22
N ALA A 84 3.98 4.38 -4.04
CA ALA A 84 2.58 4.02 -3.95
C ALA A 84 1.66 5.15 -4.45
N ILE A 85 1.96 6.40 -4.10
CA ILE A 85 1.26 7.58 -4.63
C ILE A 85 1.42 7.64 -6.14
N HIS A 86 2.63 7.41 -6.65
CA HIS A 86 2.88 7.40 -8.09
C HIS A 86 2.03 6.37 -8.83
N LEU A 87 1.81 5.18 -8.25
CA LEU A 87 0.92 4.18 -8.81
C LEU A 87 -0.55 4.60 -8.75
N LEU A 88 -1.00 5.15 -7.60
CA LEU A 88 -2.35 5.70 -7.44
C LEU A 88 -2.69 6.77 -8.47
N ASP A 89 -1.77 7.72 -8.69
CA ASP A 89 -1.97 8.86 -9.58
C ASP A 89 -2.07 8.44 -11.06
N ARG A 90 -1.58 7.26 -11.41
CA ARG A 90 -1.71 6.68 -12.75
C ARG A 90 -3.02 5.95 -12.98
N MET A 91 -3.81 5.73 -11.92
CA MET A 91 -5.13 5.11 -12.04
C MET A 91 -6.20 6.13 -12.45
N PRO A 92 -7.25 5.70 -13.18
CA PRO A 92 -8.43 6.52 -13.40
C PRO A 92 -9.01 7.04 -12.08
N PRO A 93 -9.51 8.30 -12.02
CA PRO A 93 -9.92 8.94 -10.75
C PRO A 93 -10.92 8.12 -9.92
N TYR A 94 -11.85 7.42 -10.59
CA TYR A 94 -12.84 6.59 -9.90
C TYR A 94 -12.22 5.32 -9.28
N LEU A 95 -11.19 4.73 -9.91
CA LEU A 95 -10.46 3.57 -9.36
C LEU A 95 -9.51 4.00 -8.25
N ALA A 96 -8.82 5.12 -8.41
CA ALA A 96 -7.88 5.64 -7.41
C ALA A 96 -8.56 5.88 -6.06
N LEU A 97 -9.80 6.41 -6.06
CA LEU A 97 -10.58 6.62 -4.85
C LEU A 97 -11.01 5.31 -4.18
N LEU A 98 -11.46 4.33 -4.97
CA LEU A 98 -11.86 3.01 -4.46
C LEU A 98 -10.67 2.29 -3.82
N VAL A 99 -9.57 2.17 -4.57
CA VAL A 99 -8.35 1.48 -4.11
C VAL A 99 -7.76 2.14 -2.88
N ARG A 100 -7.72 3.49 -2.85
CA ARG A 100 -7.23 4.23 -1.68
C ARG A 100 -8.03 3.87 -0.42
N GLY A 101 -9.35 3.88 -0.50
CA GLY A 101 -10.22 3.58 0.64
C GLY A 101 -10.03 2.14 1.16
N GLU A 102 -9.99 1.16 0.26
CA GLU A 102 -9.79 -0.25 0.63
C GLU A 102 -8.42 -0.50 1.28
N VAL A 103 -7.38 0.12 0.73
CA VAL A 103 -6.01 -0.07 1.19
C VAL A 103 -5.81 0.59 2.57
N GLU A 104 -6.33 1.80 2.76
CA GLU A 104 -6.30 2.48 4.06
C GLU A 104 -7.06 1.69 5.13
N GLN A 105 -8.17 1.06 4.77
CA GLN A 105 -8.92 0.20 5.68
C GLN A 105 -8.15 -1.08 6.06
N ASP A 106 -7.58 -1.80 5.09
CA ASP A 106 -6.79 -3.03 5.32
C ASP A 106 -5.57 -2.73 6.21
N VAL A 107 -4.86 -1.64 5.93
CA VAL A 107 -3.70 -1.17 6.70
C VAL A 107 -4.10 -0.78 8.12
N GLY A 108 -5.25 -0.10 8.27
CA GLY A 108 -5.84 0.22 9.56
C GLY A 108 -6.15 -1.02 10.41
N VAL A 109 -6.69 -2.08 9.80
CA VAL A 109 -6.97 -3.37 10.47
C VAL A 109 -5.68 -4.08 10.90
N ARG A 110 -4.62 -4.02 10.08
CA ARG A 110 -3.31 -4.62 10.39
C ARG A 110 -2.49 -3.81 11.40
N GLY A 111 -2.86 -2.56 11.64
CA GLY A 111 -2.08 -1.63 12.47
C GLY A 111 -0.78 -1.17 11.80
N GLU A 112 -0.67 -1.35 10.49
CA GLU A 112 0.43 -0.82 9.68
C GLU A 112 0.25 0.70 9.51
N ARG A 113 1.35 1.44 9.34
CA ARG A 113 1.32 2.91 9.18
C ARG A 113 1.86 3.41 7.85
N VAL A 114 2.53 2.54 7.10
CA VAL A 114 3.15 2.90 5.82
C VAL A 114 2.54 2.01 4.76
N ILE A 115 1.96 2.64 3.75
CA ILE A 115 1.35 1.99 2.60
C ILE A 115 2.38 2.02 1.48
N THR A 116 3.02 0.88 1.23
CA THR A 116 4.06 0.71 0.21
C THR A 116 3.47 0.31 -1.15
N TYR A 117 4.32 0.32 -2.17
CA TYR A 117 4.03 -0.17 -3.50
C TYR A 117 3.57 -1.64 -3.49
N ASP A 118 4.30 -2.52 -2.77
CA ASP A 118 3.91 -3.93 -2.62
C ASP A 118 2.58 -4.07 -1.88
N THR A 119 2.34 -3.22 -0.89
CA THR A 119 1.04 -3.17 -0.21
C THR A 119 -0.02 -2.88 -1.24
N LEU A 120 0.07 -1.82 -2.05
CA LEU A 120 -0.90 -1.53 -3.10
C LEU A 120 -1.21 -2.69 -4.05
N LEU A 121 -0.20 -3.42 -4.48
CA LEU A 121 -0.35 -4.53 -5.43
C LEU A 121 -0.89 -5.82 -4.80
N ARG A 122 -0.82 -5.94 -3.47
CA ARG A 122 -1.28 -7.14 -2.78
C ARG A 122 -2.81 -7.33 -2.99
N PRO A 123 -3.28 -8.55 -3.31
CA PRO A 123 -4.71 -8.84 -3.39
C PRO A 123 -5.42 -8.51 -2.07
N ARG A 124 -6.53 -7.75 -2.14
CA ARG A 124 -7.29 -7.26 -0.98
C ARG A 124 -8.53 -8.05 -0.64
N THR A 125 -9.01 -8.87 -1.56
CA THR A 125 -10.03 -9.87 -1.28
C THR A 125 -9.45 -10.83 -0.23
N GLY A 126 -9.99 -10.76 1.00
CA GLY A 126 -9.57 -11.59 2.13
C GLY A 126 -9.80 -13.10 1.93
N GLU A 127 -10.36 -13.50 0.80
CA GLU A 127 -10.23 -14.85 0.30
C GLU A 127 -8.88 -14.97 -0.40
N ARG A 128 -7.90 -15.46 0.37
CA ARG A 128 -6.71 -16.05 -0.21
C ARG A 128 -7.20 -17.12 -1.18
N ILE A 129 -7.21 -16.80 -2.47
CA ILE A 129 -7.75 -17.68 -3.49
C ILE A 129 -7.01 -19.00 -3.37
N GLU A 130 -7.73 -20.02 -2.88
CA GLU A 130 -7.13 -21.31 -2.58
C GLU A 130 -6.84 -22.01 -3.91
N TRP A 131 -5.60 -22.43 -4.11
CA TRP A 131 -5.27 -23.26 -5.25
C TRP A 131 -5.62 -24.70 -4.95
N GLU A 132 -6.39 -25.33 -5.83
CA GLU A 132 -6.52 -26.77 -5.77
C GLU A 132 -5.14 -27.41 -6.07
N PRO A 133 -4.71 -28.44 -5.31
CA PRO A 133 -3.39 -29.05 -5.52
C PRO A 133 -3.15 -29.54 -6.96
N GLU A 134 -4.22 -29.95 -7.65
CA GLU A 134 -4.14 -30.34 -9.06
C GLU A 134 -3.99 -29.15 -10.00
N ALA A 135 -4.60 -28.00 -9.70
CA ALA A 135 -4.43 -26.77 -10.46
C ALA A 135 -2.99 -26.24 -10.34
N GLU A 136 -2.42 -26.27 -9.13
CA GLU A 136 -1.05 -25.84 -8.86
C GLU A 136 -0.03 -26.72 -9.62
N ARG A 137 -0.20 -28.05 -9.59
CA ARG A 137 0.62 -28.98 -10.39
C ARG A 137 0.55 -28.74 -11.89
N ARG A 138 -0.58 -28.24 -12.41
CA ARG A 138 -0.72 -27.90 -13.83
C ARG A 138 -0.09 -26.56 -14.17
N LEU A 139 -0.17 -25.59 -13.26
CA LEU A 139 0.52 -24.31 -13.41
C LEU A 139 2.04 -24.51 -13.46
N ASP A 140 2.59 -25.45 -12.69
CA ASP A 140 4.03 -25.77 -12.72
C ASP A 140 4.51 -26.27 -14.09
N LYS A 141 3.64 -26.98 -14.83
CA LYS A 141 3.92 -27.46 -16.20
C LYS A 141 3.92 -26.34 -17.23
N VAL A 142 3.41 -25.16 -16.90
CA VAL A 142 3.45 -23.98 -17.76
C VAL A 142 4.89 -23.45 -17.81
N PRO A 143 5.41 -23.07 -18.99
CA PRO A 143 6.75 -22.50 -19.10
C PRO A 143 6.94 -21.26 -18.21
N ALA A 144 8.11 -21.18 -17.54
CA ALA A 144 8.40 -20.13 -16.57
C ALA A 144 8.12 -18.68 -17.05
N PRO A 145 8.40 -18.30 -18.31
CA PRO A 145 8.15 -16.93 -18.79
C PRO A 145 6.67 -16.51 -18.76
N VAL A 146 5.73 -17.46 -18.89
CA VAL A 146 4.29 -17.17 -18.95
C VAL A 146 3.53 -17.64 -17.70
N ARG A 147 4.19 -18.34 -16.78
CA ARG A 147 3.58 -18.89 -15.56
C ARG A 147 3.09 -17.79 -14.61
N ALA A 148 3.90 -16.74 -14.39
CA ALA A 148 3.52 -15.62 -13.54
C ALA A 148 2.28 -14.89 -14.08
N MET A 149 2.26 -14.64 -15.39
CA MET A 149 1.14 -14.02 -16.07
C MET A 149 -0.13 -14.91 -16.01
N ALA A 150 0.01 -16.22 -16.20
CA ALA A 150 -1.10 -17.17 -16.06
C ALA A 150 -1.67 -17.20 -14.64
N ARG A 151 -0.80 -17.13 -13.62
CA ARG A 151 -1.22 -17.07 -12.21
C ARG A 151 -2.06 -15.82 -11.93
N ILE A 152 -1.56 -14.65 -12.33
CA ILE A 152 -2.25 -13.36 -12.14
C ILE A 152 -3.62 -13.38 -12.86
N GLU A 153 -3.67 -13.89 -14.08
CA GLU A 153 -4.91 -13.94 -14.85
C GLU A 153 -5.96 -14.89 -14.22
N LEU A 154 -5.51 -16.02 -13.66
CA LEU A 154 -6.38 -16.96 -12.96
C LEU A 154 -6.90 -16.40 -11.64
N GLU A 155 -6.02 -15.76 -10.86
CA GLU A 155 -6.40 -15.08 -9.61
C GLU A 155 -7.36 -13.93 -9.89
N ARG A 156 -7.14 -13.15 -10.96
CA ARG A 156 -8.07 -12.10 -11.40
C ARG A 156 -9.42 -12.69 -11.82
N THR A 157 -9.42 -13.73 -12.66
CA THR A 157 -10.68 -14.35 -13.14
C THR A 157 -11.49 -14.96 -12.00
N ALA A 158 -10.83 -15.53 -10.99
CA ALA A 158 -11.49 -16.02 -9.79
C ALA A 158 -12.08 -14.87 -8.97
N ALA A 159 -11.33 -13.79 -8.74
CA ALA A 159 -11.82 -12.60 -8.05
C ALA A 159 -13.00 -11.92 -8.78
N ASP A 160 -12.94 -11.79 -10.10
CA ASP A 160 -14.03 -11.22 -10.93
C ASP A 160 -15.34 -12.03 -10.85
N ARG A 161 -15.26 -13.29 -10.41
CA ARG A 161 -16.41 -14.21 -10.28
C ARG A 161 -16.82 -14.44 -8.82
N ASP A 162 -16.22 -13.73 -7.87
CA ASP A 162 -16.36 -13.99 -6.44
C ASP A 162 -16.04 -15.47 -6.09
N GLU A 163 -15.13 -16.10 -6.83
CA GLU A 163 -14.65 -17.45 -6.58
C GLU A 163 -13.42 -17.42 -5.67
N THR A 164 -13.50 -18.17 -4.58
CA THR A 164 -12.51 -18.20 -3.50
C THR A 164 -11.43 -19.26 -3.72
N ARG A 165 -11.56 -20.07 -4.80
CA ARG A 165 -10.74 -21.24 -5.07
C ARG A 165 -10.50 -21.44 -6.57
N ILE A 166 -9.23 -21.53 -6.98
CA ILE A 166 -8.85 -21.84 -8.36
C ILE A 166 -8.93 -23.35 -8.58
N THR A 167 -9.88 -23.74 -9.42
CA THR A 167 -10.10 -25.12 -9.85
C THR A 167 -9.49 -25.37 -11.22
N VAL A 168 -9.31 -26.66 -11.55
CA VAL A 168 -8.90 -27.09 -12.89
C VAL A 168 -9.88 -26.61 -13.98
N ALA A 169 -11.17 -26.55 -13.68
CA ALA A 169 -12.19 -26.09 -14.63
C ALA A 169 -11.96 -24.63 -15.05
N LEU A 170 -11.69 -23.75 -14.07
CA LEU A 170 -11.34 -22.36 -14.32
C LEU A 170 -10.07 -22.24 -15.17
N MET A 171 -9.06 -23.08 -14.93
CA MET A 171 -7.84 -23.11 -15.75
C MET A 171 -8.12 -23.48 -17.20
N GLU A 172 -8.93 -24.52 -17.46
CA GLU A 172 -9.25 -24.93 -18.83
C GLU A 172 -10.14 -23.90 -19.54
N GLU A 173 -11.01 -23.18 -18.82
CA GLU A 173 -11.78 -22.06 -19.38
C GLU A 173 -10.90 -20.88 -19.80
N VAL A 174 -10.00 -20.44 -18.92
CA VAL A 174 -9.05 -19.36 -19.22
C VAL A 174 -8.16 -19.78 -20.38
N LYS A 175 -7.64 -21.02 -20.36
CA LYS A 175 -6.90 -21.60 -21.49
C LYS A 175 -7.75 -21.61 -22.77
N ALA A 176 -9.02 -22.01 -22.72
CA ALA A 176 -9.90 -21.99 -23.89
C ALA A 176 -10.16 -20.57 -24.41
N ARG A 177 -10.18 -19.54 -23.57
CA ARG A 177 -10.25 -18.14 -24.04
C ARG A 177 -8.98 -17.72 -24.78
N TYR A 178 -7.81 -18.04 -24.23
CA TYR A 178 -6.53 -17.64 -24.81
C TYR A 178 -6.13 -18.47 -26.05
N PHE A 179 -6.35 -19.78 -26.02
CA PHE A 179 -6.02 -20.69 -27.12
C PHE A 179 -7.18 -20.90 -28.11
N GLY A 180 -8.43 -20.64 -27.73
CA GLY A 180 -9.64 -20.79 -28.56
C GLY A 180 -9.99 -19.57 -29.42
N MET A 181 -9.32 -18.43 -29.24
CA MET A 181 -9.41 -17.31 -30.19
C MET A 181 -8.75 -17.59 -31.56
N GLY A 182 -8.17 -18.78 -31.78
CA GLY A 182 -7.72 -19.26 -33.09
C GLY A 182 -8.75 -20.08 -33.89
N ALA A 183 -9.93 -20.39 -33.34
CA ALA A 183 -10.88 -21.34 -33.94
C ALA A 183 -12.22 -20.73 -34.39
N ARG A 184 -12.25 -19.44 -34.77
CA ARG A 184 -13.33 -18.89 -35.60
C ARG A 184 -12.80 -18.58 -36.99
N LYS A 185 -12.79 -19.60 -37.85
CA LYS A 185 -12.95 -19.40 -39.29
C LYS A 185 -14.38 -19.78 -39.63
N THR A 186 -15.17 -18.78 -40.03
CA THR A 186 -16.33 -18.97 -40.89
C THR A 186 -16.05 -18.18 -42.15
#